data_AF-A0A8T8S9U6-F1
#
_entry.id   AF-A0A8T8S9U6-F1
#
_cell.length_a   1.000
_cell.length_b   1.000
_cell.length_c   1.000
_cell.angle_alpha   90.00
_cell.angle_beta   90.00
_cell.angle_gamma   90.00
#
_symmetry.space_group_name_H-M   'P 1'
#
loop_
_entity.id
_entity.type
_entity.pdbx_description
1 polymer ?
#
loop_
_entity_poly.entity_id
_entity_poly.type
_entity_poly.pdbx_seq_one_letter_code
_entity_poly.pdbx_strand_id
1 'polypeptide(L)'
;SASLLALVSGDKRIVAAHMETVKQTMAWAERNLAEARVHVDGKDVAVRTGNLVYALFPHDTSRATDPQSHIHAVIANLSRLPEQFRNPDRVDEKTGEVIRDDGWRAWHNGTMYKASATLTSMANAILREKIEALGYKTEITGKHGAFELLGPNGEKINKEALDGFSKRGNDIKAKAEELGIYAMALARSRERSSPIERGILAVSTAIRDSRDRLVDYLKRPEDPLVDSGLAKLTRTPATARTQYATASAIRILGEREAVFSTADVIKTAVDLGETGVTPERIERRIAELVEKGEIVPETSQRLDKAIDMITTREAIKQERRILKAMDTGAGEARPLMSAEVARDRLQELAAPR
;
A
#
# COMPACT_ATOMS: atom_id res chain seq x y z
N SER A 1 15.07 17.21 -2.00
CA SER A 1 14.67 18.65 -1.95
C SER A 1 14.09 19.10 -0.61
N ALA A 2 13.05 18.45 -0.07
CA ALA A 2 12.34 18.89 1.15
C ALA A 2 13.27 19.12 2.36
N SER A 3 14.22 18.21 2.61
CA SER A 3 15.22 18.37 3.68
C SER A 3 16.08 19.62 3.52
N LEU A 4 16.43 20.00 2.28
CA LEU A 4 17.21 21.23 2.02
C LEU A 4 16.38 22.46 2.35
N LEU A 5 15.13 22.52 1.91
CA LEU A 5 14.26 23.66 2.21
C LEU A 5 13.93 23.77 3.72
N ALA A 6 13.73 22.63 4.38
CA ALA A 6 13.48 22.58 5.82
C ALA A 6 14.69 23.05 6.64
N LEU A 7 15.89 22.53 6.33
CA LEU A 7 17.06 22.64 7.21
C LEU A 7 18.04 23.74 6.78
N VAL A 8 18.16 23.99 5.47
CA VAL A 8 19.09 25.00 4.93
C VAL A 8 18.40 26.35 4.81
N SER A 9 17.19 26.41 4.20
CA SER A 9 16.43 27.67 4.18
C SER A 9 15.62 27.93 5.46
N GLY A 10 15.57 26.97 6.38
CA GLY A 10 14.97 27.14 7.71
C GLY A 10 13.44 27.13 7.74
N ASP A 11 12.76 26.59 6.72
CA ASP A 11 11.29 26.52 6.73
C ASP A 11 10.78 25.42 7.67
N LYS A 12 10.51 25.82 8.92
CA LYS A 12 9.99 24.96 9.98
C LYS A 12 8.61 24.37 9.66
N ARG A 13 7.85 24.94 8.71
CA ARG A 13 6.54 24.39 8.31
C ARG A 13 6.69 23.04 7.62
N ILE A 14 7.78 22.84 6.87
CA ILE A 14 8.10 21.54 6.23
C ILE A 14 8.46 20.50 7.29
N VAL A 15 9.19 20.89 8.35
CA VAL A 15 9.50 20.01 9.49
C VAL A 15 8.23 19.57 10.22
N ALA A 16 7.32 20.52 10.49
CA ALA A 16 6.04 20.23 11.10
C ALA A 16 5.19 19.31 10.20
N ALA A 17 5.14 19.58 8.89
CA ALA A 17 4.47 18.72 7.92
C ALA A 17 5.03 17.28 7.93
N HIS A 18 6.36 17.12 8.00
CA HIS A 18 7.00 15.82 8.07
C HIS A 18 6.63 15.04 9.33
N MET A 19 6.65 15.69 10.50
CA MET A 19 6.22 15.07 11.77
C MET A 19 4.76 14.62 11.71
N GLU A 20 3.87 15.47 11.21
CA GLU A 20 2.45 15.14 11.07
C GLU A 20 2.22 14.01 10.05
N THR A 21 2.99 13.94 8.96
CA THR A 21 2.96 12.79 8.05
C THR A 21 3.32 11.51 8.77
N VAL A 22 4.42 11.49 9.54
CA VAL A 22 4.85 10.27 10.24
C VAL A 22 3.81 9.83 11.26
N LYS A 23 3.21 10.75 12.01
CA LYS A 23 2.11 10.43 12.93
C LYS A 23 0.91 9.83 12.21
N GLN A 24 0.48 10.41 11.08
CA GLN A 24 -0.67 9.91 10.32
C GLN A 24 -0.40 8.51 9.75
N THR A 25 0.77 8.30 9.14
CA THR A 25 1.17 6.97 8.64
C THR A 25 1.26 5.95 9.77
N MET A 26 1.81 6.31 10.93
CA MET A 26 1.92 5.41 12.08
C MET A 26 0.55 5.09 12.69
N ALA A 27 -0.36 6.05 12.79
CA ALA A 27 -1.72 5.82 13.27
C ALA A 27 -2.51 4.88 12.33
N TRP A 28 -2.27 4.97 11.02
CA TRP A 28 -2.82 4.01 10.06
C TRP A 28 -2.21 2.63 10.23
N ALA A 29 -0.89 2.55 10.36
CA ALA A 29 -0.15 1.30 10.54
C ALA A 29 -0.57 0.58 11.83
N GLU A 30 -0.73 1.33 12.92
CA GLU A 30 -1.23 0.84 14.21
C GLU A 30 -2.62 0.21 14.08
N ARG A 31 -3.56 0.92 13.46
CA ARG A 31 -4.95 0.45 13.34
C ARG A 31 -5.09 -0.79 12.45
N ASN A 32 -4.32 -0.85 11.37
CA ASN A 32 -4.53 -1.82 10.30
C ASN A 32 -3.55 -2.99 10.32
N LEU A 33 -2.37 -2.82 10.93
CA LEU A 33 -1.25 -3.77 10.82
C LEU A 33 -0.69 -4.23 12.17
N ALA A 34 -1.14 -3.66 13.29
CA ALA A 34 -0.72 -4.12 14.61
C ALA A 34 -1.37 -5.47 14.93
N GLU A 35 -0.52 -6.47 15.14
CA GLU A 35 -0.93 -7.83 15.46
C GLU A 35 -0.14 -8.36 16.65
N ALA A 36 -0.73 -9.33 17.36
CA ALA A 36 -0.05 -10.19 18.32
C ALA A 36 -0.43 -11.64 18.02
N ARG A 37 0.29 -12.59 18.63
CA ARG A 37 -0.02 -14.01 18.51
C ARG A 37 -0.79 -14.50 19.72
N VAL A 38 -1.79 -15.34 19.46
CA VAL A 38 -2.55 -16.09 20.47
C VAL A 38 -2.43 -17.57 20.18
N HIS A 39 -2.39 -18.39 21.23
CA HIS A 39 -2.29 -19.83 21.10
C HIS A 39 -3.69 -20.45 21.13
N VAL A 40 -4.08 -21.11 20.03
CA VAL A 40 -5.39 -21.75 19.85
C VAL A 40 -5.18 -23.13 19.24
N ASP A 41 -5.73 -24.17 19.86
CA ASP A 41 -5.69 -25.56 19.38
C ASP A 41 -4.27 -26.04 18.99
N GLY A 42 -3.27 -25.72 19.81
CA GLY A 42 -1.89 -26.13 19.59
C GLY A 42 -1.12 -25.29 18.56
N LYS A 43 -1.70 -24.20 18.05
CA LYS A 43 -1.09 -23.34 17.03
C LYS A 43 -1.11 -21.87 17.44
N ASP A 44 -0.04 -21.17 17.09
CA ASP A 44 0.01 -19.71 17.23
C ASP A 44 -0.65 -19.05 16.01
N VAL A 45 -1.69 -18.26 16.27
CA VAL A 45 -2.45 -17.53 15.26
C VAL A 45 -2.28 -16.04 15.47
N ALA A 46 -2.06 -15.28 14.39
CA ALA A 46 -2.00 -13.83 14.46
C ALA A 46 -3.42 -13.25 14.58
N VAL A 47 -3.58 -12.28 15.50
CA VAL A 47 -4.80 -11.51 15.69
C VAL A 47 -4.49 -10.03 15.72
N ARG A 48 -5.35 -9.22 15.11
CA ARG A 48 -5.26 -7.76 15.15
C ARG A 48 -5.46 -7.26 16.58
N THR A 49 -4.52 -6.43 17.01
CA THR A 49 -4.57 -5.73 18.28
C THR A 49 -5.00 -4.27 18.11
N GLY A 50 -4.67 -3.67 16.97
CA GLY A 50 -5.03 -2.28 16.64
C GLY A 50 -4.34 -1.24 17.54
N ASN A 51 -3.27 -1.61 18.24
CA ASN A 51 -2.52 -0.71 19.12
C ASN A 51 -1.02 -1.02 19.12
N LEU A 52 -0.21 0.03 19.19
CA LEU A 52 1.25 -0.01 19.28
C LEU A 52 1.71 1.01 20.32
N VAL A 53 2.88 0.78 20.88
CA VAL A 53 3.59 1.78 21.67
C VAL A 53 4.85 2.17 20.91
N TYR A 54 5.01 3.44 20.56
CA TYR A 54 6.17 3.91 19.79
C TYR A 54 6.60 5.33 20.18
N ALA A 55 7.89 5.60 19.99
CA ALA A 55 8.48 6.92 20.17
C ALA A 55 9.01 7.45 18.83
N LEU A 56 8.82 8.75 18.57
CA LEU A 56 9.25 9.43 17.35
C LEU A 56 10.46 10.33 17.65
N PHE A 57 11.61 10.00 17.07
CA PHE A 57 12.85 10.78 17.24
C PHE A 57 13.20 11.49 15.94
N PRO A 58 13.02 12.83 15.84
CA PRO A 58 13.42 13.59 14.67
C PRO A 58 14.92 13.83 14.63
N HIS A 59 15.50 13.72 13.44
CA HIS A 59 16.91 14.01 13.14
C HIS A 59 16.99 14.85 11.85
N ASP A 60 18.11 15.55 11.71
CA ASP A 60 18.37 16.56 10.68
C ASP A 60 19.57 16.24 9.80
N THR A 61 20.51 15.39 10.24
CA THR A 61 21.71 15.05 9.47
C THR A 61 21.79 13.58 9.08
N SER A 62 22.32 13.31 7.88
CA SER A 62 22.72 11.97 7.46
C SER A 62 23.99 11.51 8.19
N ARG A 63 24.34 10.22 8.07
CA ARG A 63 25.66 9.71 8.53
C ARG A 63 26.85 10.41 7.87
N ALA A 64 26.65 10.98 6.68
CA ALA A 64 27.64 11.75 5.94
C ALA A 64 27.50 13.27 6.19
N THR A 65 26.76 13.68 7.22
CA THR A 65 26.50 15.08 7.62
C THR A 65 25.73 15.94 6.61
N ASP A 66 25.14 15.32 5.59
CA ASP A 66 24.26 16.02 4.65
C ASP A 66 22.89 16.34 5.30
N PRO A 67 22.23 17.45 4.93
CA PRO A 67 20.87 17.76 5.38
C PRO A 67 19.88 16.64 4.99
N GLN A 68 19.46 15.85 5.97
CA GLN A 68 18.56 14.73 5.81
C GLN A 68 17.57 14.72 6.97
N SER A 69 16.44 15.40 6.80
CA SER A 69 15.34 15.30 7.75
C SER A 69 14.77 13.87 7.71
N HIS A 70 14.82 13.19 8.84
CA HIS A 70 14.24 11.85 9.01
C HIS A 70 13.75 11.66 10.44
N ILE A 71 12.78 10.77 10.64
CA ILE A 71 12.22 10.47 11.95
C ILE A 71 12.35 8.97 12.19
N HIS A 72 12.99 8.59 13.30
CA HIS A 72 12.96 7.22 13.78
C HIS A 72 11.68 6.97 14.57
N ALA A 73 10.78 6.17 14.01
CA ALA A 73 9.66 5.60 14.75
C ALA A 73 10.10 4.30 15.41
N VAL A 74 10.47 4.35 16.70
CA VAL A 74 10.92 3.18 17.47
C VAL A 74 9.70 2.56 18.12
N ILE A 75 9.30 1.40 17.61
CA ILE A 75 8.14 0.63 18.10
C ILE A 75 8.62 -0.33 19.19
N ALA A 76 8.03 -0.23 20.39
CA ALA A 76 8.25 -1.20 21.44
C ALA A 76 7.69 -2.56 21.00
N ASN A 77 8.37 -3.65 21.37
CA ASN A 77 7.89 -5.01 21.10
C ASN A 77 6.73 -5.40 22.04
N LEU A 78 5.65 -4.63 21.98
CA LEU A 78 4.55 -4.65 22.92
C LEU A 78 3.25 -4.25 22.21
N SER A 79 2.24 -5.09 22.31
CA SER A 79 0.89 -4.79 21.84
C SER A 79 -0.14 -5.51 22.70
N ARG A 80 -1.29 -4.88 22.94
CA ARG A 80 -2.30 -5.36 23.87
C ARG A 80 -3.43 -6.10 23.14
N LEU A 81 -3.70 -7.33 23.54
CA LEU A 81 -4.78 -8.14 23.01
C LEU A 81 -6.15 -7.53 23.33
N PRO A 82 -7.11 -7.61 22.39
CA PRO A 82 -8.52 -7.41 22.68
C PRO A 82 -9.00 -8.35 23.80
N GLU A 83 -10.00 -7.92 24.58
CA GLU A 83 -10.48 -8.64 25.76
C GLU A 83 -10.86 -10.09 25.45
N GLN A 84 -11.53 -10.33 24.33
CA GLN A 84 -11.98 -11.66 23.91
C GLN A 84 -10.85 -12.65 23.61
N PHE A 85 -9.60 -12.18 23.50
CA PHE A 85 -8.42 -13.00 23.24
C PHE A 85 -7.50 -13.14 24.45
N ARG A 86 -7.88 -12.57 25.59
CA ARG A 86 -7.11 -12.70 26.83
C ARG A 86 -7.44 -14.01 27.53
N ASN A 87 -6.48 -14.50 28.30
CA ASN A 87 -6.74 -15.64 29.17
C ASN A 87 -7.70 -15.23 30.29
N PRO A 88 -8.54 -16.15 30.78
CA PRO A 88 -9.33 -15.89 31.97
C PRO A 88 -8.42 -15.64 33.17
N ASP A 89 -8.92 -14.84 34.11
CA ASP A 89 -8.29 -14.63 35.41
C ASP A 89 -7.99 -15.98 36.08
N ARG A 90 -6.81 -16.10 36.68
CA ARG A 90 -6.38 -17.29 37.42
C ARG A 90 -6.21 -16.93 38.88
N VAL A 91 -6.42 -17.89 39.76
CA VAL A 91 -6.14 -17.72 41.20
C VAL A 91 -4.87 -18.46 41.52
N ASP A 92 -3.91 -17.80 42.16
CA ASP A 92 -2.73 -18.46 42.71
C ASP A 92 -3.18 -19.38 43.85
N GLU A 93 -2.98 -20.70 43.69
CA GLU A 93 -3.43 -21.70 44.66
C GLU A 93 -2.76 -21.58 46.04
N LYS A 94 -1.61 -20.89 46.13
CA LYS A 94 -0.84 -20.74 47.38
C LYS A 94 -1.16 -19.46 48.11
N THR A 95 -1.38 -18.36 47.38
CA THR A 95 -1.62 -17.03 47.97
C THR A 95 -3.09 -16.62 47.96
N GLY A 96 -3.92 -17.24 47.12
CA GLY A 96 -5.30 -16.83 46.88
C GLY A 96 -5.43 -15.56 46.03
N GLU A 97 -4.32 -15.05 45.48
CA GLU A 97 -4.31 -13.82 44.68
C GLU A 97 -4.88 -14.06 43.27
N VAL A 98 -5.67 -13.10 42.78
CA VAL A 98 -6.18 -13.12 41.40
C VAL A 98 -5.13 -12.57 40.45
N ILE A 99 -4.58 -13.45 39.61
CA ILE A 99 -3.67 -13.12 38.52
C ILE A 99 -4.51 -12.81 37.27
N ARG A 100 -4.55 -11.54 36.88
CA ARG A 100 -5.26 -11.06 35.69
C ARG A 100 -4.35 -11.08 34.46
N ASP A 101 -4.89 -11.46 33.31
CA ASP A 101 -4.21 -11.26 32.02
C ASP A 101 -4.48 -9.84 31.53
N ASP A 102 -3.50 -8.95 31.66
CA ASP A 102 -3.59 -7.58 31.18
C ASP A 102 -3.62 -7.49 29.63
N GLY A 103 -3.37 -8.61 28.95
CA GLY A 103 -3.42 -8.76 27.50
C GLY A 103 -2.14 -8.33 26.79
N TRP A 104 -1.09 -7.89 27.49
CA TRP A 104 0.14 -7.50 26.82
C TRP A 104 0.85 -8.71 26.23
N ARG A 105 1.27 -8.59 24.96
CA ARG A 105 2.03 -9.60 24.21
C ARG A 105 3.13 -8.94 23.40
N ALA A 106 4.09 -9.75 22.97
CA ALA A 106 5.04 -9.35 21.95
C ALA A 106 4.30 -8.97 20.65
N TRP A 107 4.73 -7.88 20.02
CA TRP A 107 4.20 -7.45 18.75
C TRP A 107 4.62 -8.41 17.63
N HIS A 108 3.65 -8.83 16.82
CA HIS A 108 3.89 -9.61 15.61
C HIS A 108 4.02 -8.67 14.41
N ASN A 109 5.25 -8.50 13.91
CA ASN A 109 5.59 -7.50 12.90
C ASN A 109 5.47 -7.96 11.44
N GLY A 110 5.05 -9.20 11.18
CA GLY A 110 5.07 -9.81 9.85
C GLY A 110 4.23 -9.02 8.82
N THR A 111 3.03 -8.62 9.21
CA THR A 111 2.12 -7.83 8.37
C THR A 111 2.68 -6.43 8.09
N MET A 112 3.28 -5.78 9.09
CA MET A 112 3.92 -4.48 8.89
C MET A 112 5.14 -4.54 7.97
N TYR A 113 5.96 -5.59 8.06
CA TYR A 113 7.10 -5.77 7.17
C TYR A 113 6.67 -5.89 5.70
N LYS A 114 5.63 -6.70 5.43
CA LYS A 114 5.03 -6.84 4.10
C LYS A 114 4.46 -5.52 3.57
N ALA A 115 3.90 -4.69 4.45
CA ALA A 115 3.31 -3.40 4.10
C ALA A 115 4.31 -2.24 3.93
N SER A 116 5.62 -2.47 4.05
CA SER A 116 6.65 -1.41 3.98
C SER A 116 6.55 -0.51 2.74
N ALA A 117 6.32 -1.11 1.56
CA ALA A 117 6.11 -0.37 0.32
C ALA A 117 4.82 0.48 0.36
N THR A 118 3.73 -0.08 0.90
CA THR A 118 2.45 0.62 1.08
C THR A 118 2.61 1.81 2.02
N LEU A 119 3.23 1.61 3.18
CA LEU A 119 3.50 2.68 4.16
C LEU A 119 4.37 3.80 3.55
N THR A 120 5.32 3.44 2.67
CA THR A 120 6.15 4.40 1.92
C THR A 120 5.30 5.23 0.95
N SER A 121 4.49 4.58 0.11
CA SER A 121 3.58 5.26 -0.82
C SER A 121 2.63 6.20 -0.09
N MET A 122 2.04 5.73 1.02
CA MET A 122 1.15 6.52 1.88
C MET A 122 1.85 7.74 2.45
N ALA A 123 3.01 7.57 3.08
CA ALA A 123 3.77 8.66 3.66
C ALA A 123 4.14 9.72 2.62
N ASN A 124 4.54 9.29 1.42
CA ASN A 124 4.87 10.21 0.33
C ASN A 124 3.65 10.99 -0.17
N ALA A 125 2.47 10.37 -0.29
CA ALA A 125 1.25 11.11 -0.65
C ALA A 125 0.81 12.10 0.42
N ILE A 126 0.82 11.69 1.68
CA ILE A 126 0.44 12.54 2.82
C ILE A 126 1.40 13.73 2.90
N LEU A 127 2.71 13.50 2.80
CA LEU A 127 3.70 14.58 2.82
C LEU A 127 3.53 15.51 1.62
N ARG A 128 3.31 14.96 0.42
CA ARG A 128 3.05 15.76 -0.79
C ARG A 128 1.86 16.68 -0.60
N GLU A 129 0.72 16.16 -0.13
CA GLU A 129 -0.47 16.99 0.12
C GLU A 129 -0.19 18.11 1.13
N LYS A 130 0.51 17.80 2.23
CA LYS A 130 0.87 18.83 3.23
C LYS A 130 1.80 19.89 2.65
N ILE A 131 2.80 19.49 1.85
CA ILE A 131 3.74 20.40 1.21
C ILE A 131 3.04 21.29 0.16
N GLU A 132 2.12 20.71 -0.61
CA GLU A 132 1.28 21.46 -1.57
C GLU A 132 0.36 22.46 -0.86
N ALA A 133 -0.19 22.09 0.29
CA ALA A 133 -1.00 23.00 1.12
C ALA A 133 -0.18 24.19 1.68
N LEU A 134 1.15 24.05 1.79
CA LEU A 134 2.06 25.15 2.13
C LEU A 134 2.39 26.06 0.93
N GLY A 135 1.89 25.74 -0.27
CA GLY A 135 2.08 26.51 -1.50
C GLY A 135 3.23 26.03 -2.38
N TYR A 136 3.90 24.94 -2.03
CA TYR A 136 4.95 24.36 -2.88
C TYR A 136 4.36 23.55 -4.03
N LYS A 137 5.04 23.56 -5.17
CA LYS A 137 4.76 22.62 -6.25
C LYS A 137 5.63 21.37 -6.08
N THR A 138 5.10 20.22 -6.47
CA THR A 138 5.82 18.94 -6.38
C THR A 138 5.78 18.20 -7.71
N GLU A 139 6.78 17.35 -7.94
CA GLU A 139 6.84 16.44 -9.08
C GLU A 139 7.20 15.05 -8.59
N ILE A 140 6.43 14.02 -9.00
CA ILE A 140 6.77 12.62 -8.71
C ILE A 140 7.95 12.20 -9.60
N THR A 141 9.01 11.69 -9.00
CA THR A 141 10.28 11.38 -9.65
C THR A 141 10.69 9.91 -9.53
N GLY A 142 10.03 9.13 -8.67
CA GLY A 142 10.44 7.76 -8.40
C GLY A 142 9.31 6.80 -8.02
N LYS A 143 9.71 5.59 -7.60
CA LYS A 143 8.80 4.54 -7.12
C LYS A 143 8.12 4.96 -5.82
N HIS A 144 6.98 4.32 -5.51
CA HIS A 144 6.23 4.54 -4.27
C HIS A 144 5.84 6.02 -4.06
N GLY A 145 5.51 6.71 -5.14
CA GLY A 145 5.16 8.13 -5.10
C GLY A 145 6.29 9.06 -4.64
N ALA A 146 7.56 8.62 -4.67
CA ALA A 146 8.71 9.47 -4.34
C ALA A 146 8.71 10.72 -5.23
N PHE A 147 8.94 11.88 -4.63
CA PHE A 147 8.74 13.18 -5.27
C PHE A 147 9.80 14.19 -4.87
N GLU A 148 9.95 15.23 -5.68
CA GLU A 148 10.80 16.39 -5.42
C GLU A 148 9.95 17.67 -5.41
N LEU A 149 10.39 18.67 -4.63
CA LEU A 149 9.82 20.01 -4.65
C LEU A 149 10.39 20.79 -5.82
N LEU A 150 9.53 21.59 -6.45
CA LEU A 150 9.91 22.52 -7.50
C LEU A 150 10.18 23.91 -6.89
N GLY A 151 11.06 24.66 -7.52
CA GLY A 151 11.34 26.05 -7.22
C GLY A 151 10.16 26.98 -7.56
N PRO A 152 10.25 28.27 -7.19
CA PRO A 152 9.15 29.23 -7.35
C PRO A 152 8.63 29.35 -8.80
N ASN A 153 9.48 29.14 -9.79
CA ASN A 153 9.11 29.23 -11.21
C ASN A 153 8.79 27.85 -11.82
N GLY A 154 8.68 26.80 -11.00
CA GLY A 154 8.43 25.42 -11.45
C GLY A 154 9.69 24.67 -11.89
N GLU A 155 10.87 25.26 -11.72
CA GLU A 155 12.15 24.62 -12.00
C GLU A 155 12.48 23.53 -10.99
N LYS A 156 13.18 22.47 -11.42
CA LYS A 156 13.72 21.50 -10.48
C LYS A 156 14.83 22.18 -9.67
N ILE A 157 14.87 21.94 -8.36
CA ILE A 157 16.02 22.36 -7.55
C ILE A 157 17.27 21.79 -8.21
N ASN A 158 18.27 22.66 -8.46
CA ASN A 158 19.43 22.35 -9.29
C ASN A 158 20.04 20.98 -8.90
N LYS A 159 20.24 20.12 -9.90
CA LYS A 159 20.85 18.80 -9.75
C LYS A 159 22.21 18.87 -9.07
N GLU A 160 23.01 19.90 -9.32
CA GLU A 160 24.31 20.11 -8.64
C GLU A 160 24.13 20.38 -7.14
N ALA A 161 23.08 21.13 -6.76
CA ALA A 161 22.75 21.34 -5.35
C ALA A 161 22.23 20.04 -4.71
N LEU A 162 21.40 19.26 -5.39
CA LEU A 162 20.92 17.97 -4.90
C LEU A 162 22.06 16.94 -4.77
N ASP A 163 22.92 16.83 -5.78
CA ASP A 163 24.04 15.89 -5.82
C ASP A 163 25.13 16.29 -4.82
N GLY A 164 25.36 17.60 -4.60
CA GLY A 164 26.30 18.12 -3.61
C GLY A 164 25.93 17.83 -2.15
N PHE A 165 24.64 17.65 -1.86
CA PHE A 165 24.11 17.25 -0.54
C PHE A 165 23.61 15.79 -0.51
N SER A 166 23.99 14.97 -1.50
CA SER A 166 23.62 13.54 -1.58
C SER A 166 24.85 12.62 -1.53
N LYS A 167 25.85 12.94 -0.70
CA LYS A 167 27.16 12.24 -0.68
C LYS A 167 26.99 10.74 -0.48
N ARG A 168 26.18 10.33 0.49
CA ARG A 168 25.88 8.91 0.74
C ARG A 168 25.22 8.21 -0.46
N GLY A 169 24.33 8.89 -1.18
CA GLY A 169 23.69 8.33 -2.37
C GLY A 169 24.71 8.11 -3.49
N ASN A 170 25.65 9.03 -3.64
CA ASN A 170 26.75 8.93 -4.60
C ASN A 170 27.75 7.83 -4.21
N ASP A 171 28.10 7.71 -2.93
CA ASP A 171 28.96 6.63 -2.43
C ASP A 171 28.35 5.24 -2.66
N ILE A 172 27.04 5.09 -2.43
CA ILE A 172 26.32 3.83 -2.69
C ILE A 172 26.32 3.52 -4.20
N LYS A 173 26.09 4.52 -5.06
CA LYS A 173 26.13 4.33 -6.52
C LYS A 173 27.52 3.94 -7.00
N ALA A 174 28.54 4.66 -6.57
CA ALA A 174 29.94 4.37 -6.90
C ALA A 174 30.33 2.96 -6.45
N LYS A 175 29.95 2.56 -5.23
CA LYS A 175 30.22 1.21 -4.72
C LYS A 175 29.41 0.14 -5.45
N ALA A 176 28.17 0.43 -5.84
CA ALA A 176 27.33 -0.49 -6.63
C ALA A 176 27.83 -0.67 -8.07
N GLU A 177 28.42 0.37 -8.66
CA GLU A 177 29.11 0.31 -9.95
C GLU A 177 30.42 -0.48 -9.84
N GLU A 178 31.25 -0.21 -8.83
CA GLU A 178 32.49 -0.96 -8.53
C GLU A 178 32.23 -2.46 -8.36
N LEU A 179 31.16 -2.81 -7.64
CA LEU A 179 30.78 -4.20 -7.37
C LEU A 179 30.02 -4.87 -8.54
N GLY A 180 29.78 -4.17 -9.65
CA GLY A 180 28.99 -4.68 -10.78
C GLY A 180 27.51 -4.96 -10.44
N ILE A 181 27.07 -4.57 -9.24
CA ILE A 181 25.70 -4.77 -8.74
C ILE A 181 24.72 -3.98 -9.62
N TYR A 182 25.11 -2.80 -10.12
CA TYR A 182 24.23 -2.02 -10.97
C TYR A 182 23.88 -2.74 -12.27
N ALA A 183 24.85 -3.37 -12.94
CA ALA A 183 24.61 -4.16 -14.15
C ALA A 183 23.72 -5.39 -13.87
N MET A 184 23.97 -6.11 -12.78
CA MET A 184 23.15 -7.26 -12.36
C MET A 184 21.73 -6.86 -11.91
N ALA A 185 21.59 -5.76 -11.18
CA ALA A 185 20.31 -5.24 -10.73
C ALA A 185 19.49 -4.67 -11.90
N LEU A 186 20.14 -4.02 -12.87
CA LEU A 186 19.50 -3.54 -14.10
C LEU A 186 19.03 -4.72 -14.97
N ALA A 187 19.86 -5.75 -15.13
CA ALA A 187 19.52 -7.00 -15.82
C ALA A 187 18.35 -7.73 -15.13
N ARG A 188 18.42 -7.93 -13.81
CA ARG A 188 17.32 -8.53 -13.03
C ARG A 188 16.05 -7.67 -13.00
N SER A 189 16.18 -6.34 -13.03
CA SER A 189 15.01 -5.46 -13.12
C SER A 189 14.33 -5.58 -14.48
N ARG A 190 15.11 -5.74 -15.57
CA ARG A 190 14.60 -5.99 -16.93
C ARG A 190 13.91 -7.34 -17.05
N GLU A 191 14.39 -8.36 -16.35
CA GLU A 191 13.79 -9.70 -16.28
C GLU A 191 12.55 -9.76 -15.38
N ARG A 192 12.56 -9.10 -14.19
CA ARG A 192 11.43 -9.09 -13.25
C ARG A 192 10.31 -8.15 -13.67
N SER A 193 10.62 -7.06 -14.38
CA SER A 193 9.60 -6.18 -14.91
C SER A 193 8.92 -6.84 -16.11
N SER A 194 7.72 -7.38 -15.90
CA SER A 194 6.92 -7.91 -17.00
C SER A 194 6.72 -6.79 -18.05
N PRO A 195 6.55 -7.11 -19.34
CA PRO A 195 6.20 -6.11 -20.36
C PRO A 195 5.01 -5.22 -19.93
N ILE A 196 4.13 -5.77 -19.09
CA ILE A 196 2.97 -5.10 -18.51
C ILE A 196 3.36 -4.15 -17.36
N GLU A 197 4.29 -4.50 -16.46
CA GLU A 197 4.78 -3.56 -15.44
C GLU A 197 5.55 -2.38 -16.04
N ARG A 198 6.30 -2.64 -17.12
CA ARG A 198 6.89 -1.56 -17.92
C ARG A 198 5.82 -0.76 -18.65
N GLY A 199 4.77 -1.41 -19.13
CA GLY A 199 3.57 -0.77 -19.68
C GLY A 199 2.88 0.12 -18.64
N ILE A 200 2.62 -0.36 -17.42
CA ILE A 200 1.99 0.40 -16.32
C ILE A 200 2.89 1.53 -15.86
N LEU A 201 4.21 1.32 -15.73
CA LEU A 201 5.13 2.39 -15.34
C LEU A 201 5.25 3.44 -16.46
N ALA A 202 5.36 3.02 -17.73
CA ALA A 202 5.40 3.89 -18.91
C ALA A 202 4.07 4.65 -19.12
N VAL A 203 2.95 3.97 -18.89
CA VAL A 203 1.61 4.55 -18.88
C VAL A 203 1.49 5.51 -17.70
N SER A 204 1.96 5.17 -16.48
CA SER A 204 1.96 6.06 -15.29
C SER A 204 2.87 7.29 -15.44
N THR A 205 3.99 7.17 -16.12
CA THR A 205 4.83 8.30 -16.53
C THR A 205 4.16 9.15 -17.60
N ALA A 206 3.36 8.56 -18.48
CA ALA A 206 2.54 9.26 -19.48
C ALA A 206 1.15 9.70 -18.96
N ILE A 207 0.74 9.27 -17.76
CA ILE A 207 -0.53 9.61 -17.08
C ILE A 207 -0.44 10.96 -16.35
N ARG A 208 0.78 11.43 -16.08
CA ARG A 208 1.11 12.33 -14.97
C ARG A 208 0.57 13.76 -15.06
N ASP A 209 -0.04 14.19 -16.18
CA ASP A 209 -0.30 15.63 -16.41
C ASP A 209 -1.62 16.02 -17.08
N SER A 210 -2.59 15.12 -17.34
CA SER A 210 -3.74 15.50 -18.17
C SER A 210 -5.04 15.75 -17.40
N ARG A 211 -5.41 17.05 -17.32
CA ARG A 211 -6.79 17.53 -17.16
C ARG A 211 -7.76 16.77 -18.10
N ASP A 212 -7.28 16.38 -19.28
CA ASP A 212 -8.04 15.67 -20.32
C ASP A 212 -8.47 14.25 -19.92
N ARG A 213 -7.76 13.57 -19.01
CA ARG A 213 -8.16 12.21 -18.57
C ARG A 213 -9.21 12.20 -17.49
N LEU A 214 -9.20 13.19 -16.58
CA LEU A 214 -10.36 13.40 -15.70
C LEU A 214 -11.60 13.68 -16.57
N VAL A 215 -11.44 14.45 -17.64
CA VAL A 215 -12.51 14.72 -18.61
C VAL A 215 -12.96 13.45 -19.35
N ASP A 216 -12.05 12.61 -19.86
CA ASP A 216 -12.41 11.35 -20.52
C ASP A 216 -13.02 10.32 -19.55
N TYR A 217 -12.55 10.27 -18.30
CA TYR A 217 -13.16 9.50 -17.22
C TYR A 217 -14.55 10.00 -16.83
N LEU A 218 -14.74 11.33 -16.75
CA LEU A 218 -16.05 11.93 -16.52
C LEU A 218 -17.03 11.61 -17.66
N LYS A 219 -16.52 11.45 -18.89
CA LYS A 219 -17.27 11.11 -20.11
C LYS A 219 -17.53 9.61 -20.30
N ARG A 220 -16.94 8.70 -19.52
CA ARG A 220 -17.23 7.25 -19.62
C ARG A 220 -18.68 6.96 -19.21
N PRO A 221 -19.43 6.14 -19.99
CA PRO A 221 -20.76 5.66 -19.59
C PRO A 221 -20.67 4.80 -18.32
N GLU A 222 -21.74 4.86 -17.51
CA GLU A 222 -21.96 4.22 -16.20
C GLU A 222 -20.85 3.30 -15.67
N ASP A 223 -19.84 3.91 -15.07
CA ASP A 223 -18.79 3.22 -14.32
C ASP A 223 -19.24 3.03 -12.86
N PRO A 224 -19.52 1.79 -12.39
CA PRO A 224 -20.11 1.56 -11.07
C PRO A 224 -19.17 1.91 -9.91
N LEU A 225 -17.85 1.98 -10.16
CA LEU A 225 -16.86 2.37 -9.15
C LEU A 225 -16.82 3.89 -8.93
N VAL A 226 -17.64 4.65 -9.65
CA VAL A 226 -17.63 6.11 -9.75
C VAL A 226 -19.04 6.63 -9.55
N ASP A 227 -19.20 7.81 -8.96
CA ASP A 227 -20.53 8.40 -8.87
C ASP A 227 -21.02 8.83 -10.27
N SER A 228 -22.30 8.61 -10.58
CA SER A 228 -22.92 8.97 -11.86
C SER A 228 -23.75 10.27 -11.76
N GLY A 229 -24.07 10.87 -12.92
CA GLY A 229 -25.03 11.97 -13.03
C GLY A 229 -24.63 13.30 -12.34
N LEU A 230 -25.64 14.04 -11.84
CA LEU A 230 -25.48 15.34 -11.18
C LEU A 230 -24.57 15.30 -9.93
N ALA A 231 -24.40 14.11 -9.32
CA ALA A 231 -23.49 13.90 -8.22
C ALA A 231 -22.01 14.11 -8.61
N LYS A 232 -21.64 14.09 -9.90
CA LYS A 232 -20.30 14.46 -10.37
C LYS A 232 -20.04 15.98 -10.30
N LEU A 233 -21.08 16.80 -10.46
CA LEU A 233 -20.97 18.26 -10.58
C LEU A 233 -20.82 18.98 -9.24
N THR A 234 -21.20 18.32 -8.14
CA THR A 234 -21.13 18.88 -6.78
C THR A 234 -19.86 18.49 -6.02
N ARG A 235 -18.92 17.77 -6.66
CA ARG A 235 -17.72 17.25 -6.00
C ARG A 235 -16.55 18.21 -6.07
N THR A 236 -15.77 18.23 -4.98
CA THR A 236 -14.47 18.89 -4.99
C THR A 236 -13.50 18.16 -5.94
N PRO A 237 -12.52 18.86 -6.54
CA PRO A 237 -11.53 18.23 -7.41
C PRO A 237 -10.81 17.04 -6.78
N ALA A 238 -10.47 17.14 -5.49
CA ALA A 238 -9.83 16.06 -4.75
C ALA A 238 -10.72 14.82 -4.60
N THR A 239 -12.04 15.00 -4.43
CA THR A 239 -12.98 13.87 -4.36
C THR A 239 -13.07 13.16 -5.72
N ALA A 240 -13.18 13.93 -6.81
CA ALA A 240 -13.22 13.37 -8.16
C ALA A 240 -11.95 12.58 -8.49
N ARG A 241 -10.77 13.13 -8.18
CA ARG A 241 -9.48 12.43 -8.34
C ARG A 241 -9.38 11.18 -7.46
N THR A 242 -9.90 11.22 -6.23
CA THR A 242 -9.91 10.06 -5.34
C THR A 242 -10.76 8.93 -5.93
N GLN A 243 -11.96 9.25 -6.44
CA GLN A 243 -12.81 8.25 -7.10
C GLN A 243 -12.12 7.66 -8.33
N TYR A 244 -11.50 8.52 -9.14
CA TYR A 244 -10.73 8.09 -10.31
C TYR A 244 -9.59 7.15 -9.94
N ALA A 245 -8.75 7.56 -8.99
CA ALA A 245 -7.59 6.80 -8.56
C ALA A 245 -8.00 5.46 -7.94
N THR A 246 -9.01 5.46 -7.07
CA THR A 246 -9.52 4.24 -6.42
C THR A 246 -10.09 3.27 -7.44
N ALA A 247 -10.94 3.75 -8.35
CA ALA A 247 -11.55 2.94 -9.39
C ALA A 247 -10.49 2.38 -10.37
N SER A 248 -9.48 3.16 -10.70
CA SER A 248 -8.38 2.72 -11.58
C SER A 248 -7.51 1.68 -10.89
N ALA A 249 -7.19 1.87 -9.61
CA ALA A 249 -6.46 0.88 -8.82
C ALA A 249 -7.18 -0.47 -8.74
N ILE A 250 -8.48 -0.45 -8.46
CA ILE A 250 -9.32 -1.66 -8.43
C ILE A 250 -9.27 -2.39 -9.77
N ARG A 251 -9.35 -1.69 -10.91
CA ARG A 251 -9.25 -2.33 -12.23
C ARG A 251 -7.87 -2.92 -12.49
N ILE A 252 -6.82 -2.17 -12.19
CA ILE A 252 -5.43 -2.61 -12.38
C ILE A 252 -5.17 -3.91 -11.59
N LEU A 253 -5.66 -3.99 -10.36
CA LEU A 253 -5.55 -5.20 -9.54
C LEU A 253 -6.46 -6.32 -10.08
N GLY A 254 -7.69 -5.98 -10.45
CA GLY A 254 -8.70 -6.88 -11.02
C GLY A 254 -8.29 -7.56 -12.33
N GLU A 255 -7.34 -7.01 -13.07
CA GLU A 255 -6.77 -7.66 -14.27
C GLU A 255 -5.98 -8.94 -13.95
N ARG A 256 -5.45 -9.06 -12.73
CA ARG A 256 -4.57 -10.18 -12.32
C ARG A 256 -5.20 -11.05 -11.24
N GLU A 257 -5.99 -10.44 -10.36
CA GLU A 257 -6.50 -11.07 -9.15
C GLU A 257 -7.99 -10.80 -9.00
N ALA A 258 -8.77 -11.85 -8.72
CA ALA A 258 -10.20 -11.71 -8.42
C ALA A 258 -10.44 -11.16 -7.00
N VAL A 259 -9.45 -11.27 -6.11
CA VAL A 259 -9.51 -10.85 -4.71
C VAL A 259 -8.17 -10.20 -4.36
N PHE A 260 -8.21 -9.01 -3.77
CA PHE A 260 -7.02 -8.22 -3.42
C PHE A 260 -7.22 -7.48 -2.10
N SER A 261 -6.12 -7.04 -1.47
CA SER A 261 -6.21 -6.36 -0.18
C SER A 261 -6.60 -4.88 -0.31
N THR A 262 -7.22 -4.33 0.73
CA THR A 262 -7.48 -2.88 0.81
C THR A 262 -6.19 -2.05 0.78
N ALA A 263 -5.12 -2.58 1.38
CA ALA A 263 -3.79 -1.98 1.37
C ALA A 263 -3.20 -1.89 -0.05
N ASP A 264 -3.43 -2.90 -0.90
CA ASP A 264 -2.98 -2.89 -2.29
C ASP A 264 -3.75 -1.87 -3.13
N VAL A 265 -5.06 -1.71 -2.88
CA VAL A 265 -5.86 -0.65 -3.52
C VAL A 265 -5.33 0.73 -3.13
N ILE A 266 -5.09 0.97 -1.84
CA ILE A 266 -4.54 2.23 -1.33
C ILE A 266 -3.20 2.52 -2.00
N LYS A 267 -2.27 1.56 -1.94
CA LYS A 267 -0.94 1.71 -2.53
C LYS A 267 -1.03 2.03 -4.02
N THR A 268 -1.81 1.24 -4.77
CA THR A 268 -1.94 1.39 -6.22
C THR A 268 -2.58 2.71 -6.58
N ALA A 269 -3.63 3.13 -5.88
CA ALA A 269 -4.31 4.41 -6.12
C ALA A 269 -3.40 5.61 -5.81
N VAL A 270 -2.63 5.56 -4.73
CA VAL A 270 -1.67 6.60 -4.38
C VAL A 270 -0.51 6.67 -5.38
N ASP A 271 -0.03 5.52 -5.87
CA ASP A 271 1.06 5.44 -6.85
C ASP A 271 0.66 6.03 -8.22
N LEU A 272 -0.64 6.24 -8.50
CA LEU A 272 -1.09 6.99 -9.68
C LEU A 272 -0.72 8.48 -9.61
N GLY A 273 -0.41 8.99 -8.43
CA GLY A 273 0.19 10.32 -8.26
C GLY A 273 -0.79 11.49 -8.33
N GLU A 274 -2.09 11.23 -8.28
CA GLU A 274 -3.13 12.26 -8.32
C GLU A 274 -3.05 13.20 -7.11
N THR A 275 -3.06 14.51 -7.38
CA THR A 275 -2.99 15.56 -6.35
C THR A 275 -4.19 15.52 -5.42
N GLY A 276 -3.95 15.50 -4.11
CA GLY A 276 -5.00 15.43 -3.08
C GLY A 276 -5.67 14.05 -2.98
N VAL A 277 -5.09 13.00 -3.54
CA VAL A 277 -5.51 11.62 -3.23
C VAL A 277 -4.68 11.13 -2.04
N THR A 278 -5.36 10.79 -0.95
CA THR A 278 -4.74 10.30 0.28
C THR A 278 -5.30 8.94 0.68
N PRO A 279 -4.58 8.17 1.51
CA PRO A 279 -5.04 6.88 2.02
C PRO A 279 -6.41 6.96 2.69
N GLU A 280 -6.65 7.98 3.53
CA GLU A 280 -7.90 8.15 4.25
C GLU A 280 -9.08 8.46 3.32
N ARG A 281 -8.82 9.21 2.24
CA ARG A 281 -9.84 9.49 1.22
C ARG A 281 -10.18 8.23 0.42
N ILE A 282 -9.18 7.40 0.12
CA ILE A 282 -9.36 6.12 -0.55
C ILE A 282 -10.12 5.14 0.34
N GLU A 283 -9.76 5.01 1.62
CA GLU A 283 -10.49 4.16 2.59
C GLU A 283 -11.96 4.53 2.69
N ARG A 284 -12.25 5.84 2.83
CA ARG A 284 -13.63 6.32 2.81
C ARG A 284 -14.35 5.95 1.51
N ARG A 285 -13.67 6.08 0.36
CA ARG A 285 -14.25 5.69 -0.92
C ARG A 285 -14.49 4.18 -1.01
N ILE A 286 -13.60 3.34 -0.50
CA ILE A 286 -13.79 1.90 -0.45
C ILE A 286 -15.03 1.58 0.41
N ALA A 287 -15.16 2.21 1.59
CA ALA A 287 -16.33 2.03 2.45
C ALA A 287 -17.65 2.42 1.73
N GLU A 288 -17.68 3.56 1.04
CA GLU A 288 -18.83 3.96 0.21
C GLU A 288 -19.18 2.91 -0.87
N LEU A 289 -18.18 2.31 -1.51
CA LEU A 289 -18.38 1.29 -2.54
C LEU A 289 -18.85 -0.04 -1.95
N VAL A 290 -18.44 -0.36 -0.72
CA VAL A 290 -18.96 -1.51 0.04
C VAL A 290 -20.42 -1.30 0.41
N GLU A 291 -20.80 -0.11 0.87
CA GLU A 291 -22.20 0.22 1.18
C GLU A 291 -23.10 0.13 -0.06
N LYS A 292 -22.60 0.55 -1.23
CA LYS A 292 -23.28 0.38 -2.52
C LYS A 292 -23.28 -1.07 -3.04
N GLY A 293 -22.50 -1.94 -2.41
CA GLY A 293 -22.31 -3.34 -2.77
C GLY A 293 -21.56 -3.55 -4.08
N GLU A 294 -20.82 -2.55 -4.57
CA GLU A 294 -19.95 -2.66 -5.74
C GLU A 294 -18.61 -3.32 -5.40
N ILE A 295 -18.15 -3.09 -4.17
CA ILE A 295 -17.10 -3.88 -3.53
C ILE A 295 -17.76 -4.81 -2.52
N VAL A 296 -17.31 -6.06 -2.47
CA VAL A 296 -17.78 -7.06 -1.54
C VAL A 296 -16.59 -7.49 -0.67
N PRO A 297 -16.64 -7.27 0.65
CA PRO A 297 -15.62 -7.79 1.55
C PRO A 297 -15.66 -9.32 1.59
N GLU A 298 -14.50 -9.96 1.67
CA GLU A 298 -14.43 -11.41 1.84
C GLU A 298 -14.95 -11.83 3.22
N THR A 299 -15.49 -13.04 3.32
CA THR A 299 -15.75 -13.66 4.63
C THR A 299 -14.41 -14.08 5.27
N SER A 300 -14.03 -13.39 6.34
CA SER A 300 -12.78 -13.69 7.04
C SER A 300 -12.79 -15.07 7.70
N GLN A 301 -11.82 -15.89 7.33
CA GLN A 301 -11.50 -17.14 8.03
C GLN A 301 -10.57 -16.93 9.23
N ARG A 302 -10.09 -15.69 9.46
CA ARG A 302 -9.23 -15.38 10.60
C ARG A 302 -9.96 -15.53 11.92
N LEU A 303 -9.20 -15.82 12.97
CA LEU A 303 -9.72 -15.94 14.34
C LEU A 303 -10.35 -14.63 14.84
N ASP A 304 -9.74 -13.49 14.49
CA ASP A 304 -10.20 -12.14 14.83
C ASP A 304 -11.30 -11.60 13.91
N LYS A 305 -11.72 -12.38 12.90
CA LYS A 305 -12.66 -11.96 11.86
C LYS A 305 -12.23 -10.70 11.11
N ALA A 306 -10.95 -10.31 11.17
CA ALA A 306 -10.46 -9.16 10.44
C ALA A 306 -10.61 -9.39 8.93
N ILE A 307 -11.18 -8.41 8.24
CA ILE A 307 -11.36 -8.44 6.80
C ILE A 307 -10.24 -7.63 6.17
N ASP A 308 -9.38 -8.31 5.44
CA ASP A 308 -8.22 -7.71 4.80
C ASP A 308 -8.38 -7.66 3.27
N MET A 309 -9.27 -8.51 2.76
CA MET A 309 -9.44 -8.81 1.35
C MET A 309 -10.83 -8.39 0.87
N ILE A 310 -10.87 -7.88 -0.35
CA ILE A 310 -12.07 -7.43 -1.03
C ILE A 310 -12.11 -7.98 -2.45
N THR A 311 -13.31 -8.12 -2.99
CA THR A 311 -13.57 -8.43 -4.40
C THR A 311 -14.58 -7.46 -4.97
N THR A 312 -14.76 -7.45 -6.29
CA THR A 312 -15.76 -6.60 -6.96
C THR A 312 -17.00 -7.41 -7.29
N ARG A 313 -18.15 -6.73 -7.34
CA ARG A 313 -19.41 -7.31 -7.86
C ARG A 313 -19.23 -7.87 -9.26
N GLU A 314 -18.42 -7.22 -10.10
CA GLU A 314 -18.11 -7.65 -11.45
C GLU A 314 -17.31 -8.95 -11.47
N ALA A 315 -16.26 -9.07 -10.64
CA ALA A 315 -15.48 -10.29 -10.52
C ALA A 315 -16.36 -11.48 -10.07
N ILE A 316 -17.25 -11.27 -9.10
CA ILE A 316 -18.22 -12.30 -8.68
C ILE A 316 -19.15 -12.71 -9.83
N LYS A 317 -19.64 -11.75 -10.63
CA LYS A 317 -20.48 -12.04 -11.81
C LYS A 317 -19.72 -12.85 -12.85
N GLN A 318 -18.45 -12.48 -13.10
CA GLN A 318 -17.59 -13.19 -14.02
C GLN A 318 -17.33 -14.63 -13.57
N GLU A 319 -17.01 -14.83 -12.29
CA GLU A 319 -16.80 -16.15 -11.70
C GLU A 319 -18.05 -17.03 -11.83
N ARG A 320 -19.23 -16.52 -11.47
CA ARG A 320 -20.50 -17.25 -11.63
C ARG A 320 -20.78 -17.62 -13.08
N ARG A 321 -20.40 -16.77 -14.04
CA ARG A 321 -20.53 -17.06 -15.47
C ARG A 321 -19.59 -18.19 -15.90
N ILE A 322 -18.35 -18.20 -15.41
CA ILE A 322 -17.37 -19.26 -15.67
C ILE A 322 -17.88 -20.59 -15.11
N LEU A 323 -18.29 -20.62 -13.84
CA LEU A 323 -18.84 -21.82 -13.19
C LEU A 323 -20.05 -22.37 -13.96
N LYS A 324 -21.00 -21.51 -14.31
CA LYS A 324 -22.16 -21.93 -15.12
C LYS A 324 -21.75 -22.51 -16.47
N ALA A 325 -20.75 -21.94 -17.13
CA ALA A 325 -20.25 -22.45 -18.40
C ALA A 325 -19.54 -23.81 -18.22
N MET A 326 -18.80 -24.00 -17.13
CA MET A 326 -18.18 -25.28 -16.77
C MET A 326 -19.23 -26.35 -16.50
N ASP A 327 -20.25 -26.05 -15.68
CA ASP A 327 -21.34 -26.98 -15.39
C ASP A 327 -22.11 -27.36 -16.65
N THR A 328 -22.38 -26.40 -17.53
CA THR A 328 -23.08 -26.64 -18.80
C THR A 328 -22.24 -27.50 -19.76
N GLY A 329 -20.91 -27.33 -19.77
CA GLY A 329 -20.00 -28.09 -20.63
C GLY A 329 -19.57 -29.43 -20.06
N ALA A 330 -19.89 -29.73 -18.80
CA ALA A 330 -19.49 -30.95 -18.13
C ALA A 330 -20.13 -32.17 -18.82
N GLY A 331 -19.30 -33.06 -19.37
CA GLY A 331 -19.74 -34.26 -20.08
C GLY A 331 -20.08 -34.06 -21.57
N GLU A 332 -20.18 -32.82 -22.05
CA GLU A 332 -20.48 -32.50 -23.46
C GLU A 332 -19.21 -32.50 -24.34
N ALA A 333 -18.04 -32.23 -23.76
CA ALA A 333 -16.78 -32.19 -24.48
C ALA A 333 -16.18 -33.60 -24.67
N ARG A 334 -15.76 -33.93 -25.90
CA ARG A 334 -14.98 -35.15 -26.16
C ARG A 334 -13.58 -34.99 -25.55
N PRO A 335 -13.14 -35.87 -24.63
CA PRO A 335 -11.80 -35.79 -24.06
C PRO A 335 -10.73 -35.90 -25.14
N LEU A 336 -9.70 -35.05 -25.07
CA LEU A 336 -8.55 -35.10 -25.99
C LEU A 336 -7.73 -36.40 -25.83
N MET A 337 -7.75 -36.99 -24.64
CA MET A 337 -7.14 -38.28 -24.30
C MET A 337 -7.84 -38.90 -23.08
N SER A 338 -7.57 -40.17 -22.78
CA SER A 338 -8.10 -40.81 -21.57
C SER A 338 -7.48 -40.23 -20.30
N ALA A 339 -8.20 -40.33 -19.18
CA ALA A 339 -7.73 -39.86 -17.88
C ALA A 339 -6.41 -40.54 -17.44
N GLU A 340 -6.24 -41.82 -17.78
CA GLU A 340 -5.02 -42.59 -17.47
C GLU A 340 -3.82 -42.01 -18.21
N VAL A 341 -3.94 -41.78 -19.52
CA VAL A 341 -2.86 -41.19 -20.33
C VAL A 341 -2.53 -39.76 -19.88
N ALA A 342 -3.54 -38.98 -19.51
CA ALA A 342 -3.33 -37.62 -18.99
C ALA A 342 -2.57 -37.64 -17.66
N ARG A 343 -2.93 -38.55 -16.74
CA ARG A 343 -2.26 -38.71 -15.45
C ARG A 343 -0.79 -39.09 -15.61
N ASP A 344 -0.50 -40.09 -16.44
CA ASP A 344 0.85 -40.60 -16.61
C ASP A 344 1.76 -39.52 -17.23
N ARG A 345 1.25 -38.74 -18.21
CA ARG A 345 1.99 -37.60 -18.78
C ARG A 345 2.21 -36.45 -17.80
N LEU A 346 1.24 -36.16 -16.94
CA LEU A 346 1.39 -35.14 -15.90
C LEU A 346 2.45 -35.55 -14.86
N GLN A 347 2.54 -36.83 -14.53
CA GLN A 347 3.58 -37.35 -13.65
C GLN A 347 4.97 -37.30 -14.28
N GLU A 348 5.11 -37.62 -15.57
CA GLU A 348 6.38 -37.45 -16.30
C GLU A 348 6.83 -35.98 -16.36
N LEU A 349 5.90 -35.04 -16.54
CA LEU A 349 6.19 -33.60 -16.54
C LEU A 349 6.54 -33.05 -15.15
N ALA A 350 5.96 -33.61 -14.09
CA ALA A 350 6.20 -33.21 -12.71
C ALA A 350 7.44 -33.88 -12.09
N ALA A 351 8.00 -34.91 -12.74
CA ALA A 351 9.23 -35.54 -12.31
C ALA A 351 10.39 -34.52 -12.40
N PRO A 352 11.24 -34.41 -11.35
CA PRO A 352 12.40 -33.52 -11.40
C PRO A 352 13.32 -33.94 -12.55
N ARG A 353 13.69 -32.98 -13.38
CA ARG A 353 14.64 -33.17 -14.49
C ARG A 353 16.06 -33.42 -14.01
#